data_AF-A0A352RCP7-F1
#
_entry.id   AF-A0A352RCP7-F1
#
_cell.length_a   1.000
_cell.length_b   1.000
_cell.length_c   1.000
_cell.angle_alpha   90.00
_cell.angle_beta   90.00
_cell.angle_gamma   90.00
#
_symmetry.space_group_name_H-M   'P 1'
#
loop_
_entity.id
_entity.type
_entity.pdbx_description
1 polymer ?
#
loop_
_entity_poly.entity_id
_entity_poly.type
_entity_poly.pdbx_seq_one_letter_code
_entity_poly.pdbx_strand_id
1 'polypeptide(L)'
;YESADDWAALLASFLILYNSYKIFRPALGEIMDEHLYHDLEAEIKRISQTVSGVICIEKCFIRKAGMKYHVDLHVMVDGNKSVKEGHDIAHVLKDTLREQLMELGHVLIHIEPNFESIER
;
A
#
# COMPACT_ATOMS: atom_id res chain seq x y z
N TYR A 1 -32.69 30.07 31.40
CA TYR A 1 -31.35 30.19 30.82
C TYR A 1 -30.59 28.88 30.93
N GLU A 2 -30.63 28.18 32.06
CA GLU A 2 -30.05 26.83 32.26
C GLU A 2 -30.41 25.80 31.15
N SER A 3 -31.69 25.64 30.81
CA SER A 3 -32.09 24.67 29.78
C SER A 3 -31.55 24.97 28.38
N ALA A 4 -31.29 26.24 28.05
CA ALA A 4 -30.70 26.60 26.76
C ALA A 4 -29.22 26.23 26.71
N ASP A 5 -28.52 26.38 27.85
CA ASP A 5 -27.11 26.00 27.99
C ASP A 5 -26.95 24.47 27.93
N ASP A 6 -27.87 23.70 28.53
CA ASP A 6 -27.88 22.23 28.44
C ASP A 6 -28.02 21.73 27.00
N TRP A 7 -28.97 22.31 26.24
CA TRP A 7 -29.16 21.98 24.83
C TRP A 7 -27.97 22.39 23.97
N ALA A 8 -27.38 23.57 24.24
CA ALA A 8 -26.17 24.01 23.56
C ALA A 8 -24.99 23.07 23.85
N ALA A 9 -24.83 22.60 25.09
CA ALA A 9 -23.80 21.65 25.48
C ALA A 9 -23.99 20.29 24.80
N LEU A 10 -25.21 19.77 24.72
CA LEU A 10 -25.51 18.54 23.99
C LEU A 10 -25.16 18.67 22.50
N LEU A 11 -25.57 19.75 21.85
CA LEU A 11 -25.23 20.00 20.45
C LEU A 11 -23.72 20.11 20.25
N ALA A 12 -23.01 20.84 21.11
CA ALA A 12 -21.56 20.96 21.06
C ALA A 12 -20.88 19.60 21.24
N SER A 13 -21.31 18.79 22.21
CA SER A 13 -20.77 17.46 22.46
C SER A 13 -20.95 16.53 21.25
N PHE A 14 -22.11 16.59 20.58
CA PHE A 14 -22.36 15.83 19.37
C PHE A 14 -21.44 16.25 18.23
N LEU A 15 -21.25 17.56 18.02
CA LEU A 15 -20.31 18.07 17.01
C LEU A 15 -18.86 17.66 17.30
N ILE A 16 -18.45 17.68 18.57
CA ILE A 16 -17.13 17.20 19.00
C ILE A 16 -16.98 15.72 18.68
N LEU A 17 -17.93 14.87 19.12
CA LEU A 17 -17.90 13.42 18.89
C LEU A 17 -17.87 13.08 17.40
N TYR A 18 -18.66 13.77 16.58
CA TYR A 18 -18.69 13.57 15.13
C TYR A 18 -17.32 13.86 14.49
N ASN A 19 -16.69 14.98 14.85
CA ASN A 19 -15.38 15.33 14.33
C ASN A 19 -14.29 14.39 14.87
N SER A 20 -14.34 14.03 16.15
CA SER A 20 -13.44 13.04 16.74
C SER A 20 -13.51 11.70 16.02
N TYR A 21 -14.72 11.20 15.73
CA TYR A 21 -14.90 9.97 14.96
C TYR A 21 -14.31 10.08 13.55
N LYS A 22 -14.54 11.21 12.87
CA LYS A 22 -14.03 11.45 11.51
C LYS A 22 -12.50 11.46 11.46
N ILE A 23 -11.84 12.00 12.48
CA ILE A 23 -10.37 12.02 12.61
C ILE A 23 -9.84 10.64 13.01
N PHE A 24 -10.55 9.94 13.90
CA PHE A 24 -10.11 8.67 14.47
C PHE A 24 -10.27 7.48 13.52
N ARG A 25 -11.32 7.45 12.68
CA ARG A 25 -11.61 6.33 11.78
C ARG A 25 -10.49 6.00 10.79
N PRO A 26 -9.85 6.99 10.11
CA PRO A 26 -8.71 6.72 9.25
C PRO A 26 -7.51 6.18 10.02
N ALA A 27 -7.19 6.75 11.19
CA ALA A 27 -6.08 6.31 12.02
C ALA A 27 -6.25 4.85 12.49
N LEU A 28 -7.48 4.45 12.85
CA LEU A 28 -7.79 3.05 13.14
C LEU A 28 -7.62 2.14 11.91
N GLY A 29 -8.06 2.58 10.73
CA GLY A 29 -7.88 1.82 9.49
C GLY A 29 -6.41 1.59 9.15
N GLU A 30 -5.56 2.61 9.33
CA GLU A 30 -4.11 2.50 9.18
C GLU A 30 -3.50 1.50 10.18
N ILE A 31 -3.95 1.49 11.44
CA ILE A 31 -3.44 0.56 12.48
C ILE A 31 -3.87 -0.89 12.22
N MET A 32 -5.06 -1.09 11.66
CA MET A 32 -5.60 -2.43 11.36
C MET A 32 -5.09 -3.00 10.03
N ASP A 33 -4.14 -2.33 9.36
CA ASP A 33 -3.67 -2.66 8.01
C ASP A 33 -4.84 -2.87 7.02
N GLU A 34 -5.88 -2.04 7.14
CA GLU A 34 -7.01 -2.05 6.19
C GLU A 34 -6.48 -1.73 4.79
N HIS A 35 -6.89 -2.51 3.77
CA HIS A 35 -6.40 -2.38 2.39
C HIS A 35 -6.95 -1.11 1.73
N LEU A 36 -6.46 0.05 2.14
CA LEU A 36 -6.99 1.37 1.79
C LEU A 36 -6.33 1.97 0.54
N TYR A 37 -5.26 1.35 0.02
CA TYR A 37 -4.33 1.96 -0.94
C TYR A 37 -4.48 1.44 -2.38
N HIS A 38 -5.72 1.21 -2.83
CA HIS A 38 -6.01 0.66 -4.16
C HIS A 38 -5.42 1.50 -5.31
N ASP A 39 -5.46 2.83 -5.21
CA ASP A 39 -4.91 3.72 -6.25
C ASP A 39 -3.38 3.59 -6.35
N LEU A 40 -2.70 3.52 -5.19
CA LEU A 40 -1.25 3.32 -5.14
C LEU A 40 -0.87 1.92 -5.63
N GLU A 41 -1.66 0.90 -5.31
CA GLU A 41 -1.46 -0.45 -5.83
C GLU A 41 -1.57 -0.50 -7.36
N ALA A 42 -2.59 0.15 -7.93
CA ALA A 42 -2.78 0.25 -9.37
C ALA A 42 -1.60 0.96 -10.04
N GLU A 43 -1.10 2.03 -9.43
CA GLU A 43 0.06 2.77 -9.93
C GLU A 43 1.36 1.94 -9.86
N ILE A 44 1.60 1.24 -8.75
CA ILE A 44 2.74 0.31 -8.62
C ILE A 44 2.66 -0.76 -9.71
N LYS A 45 1.50 -1.36 -9.94
CA LYS A 45 1.29 -2.36 -11.01
C LYS A 45 1.59 -1.76 -12.39
N ARG A 46 1.11 -0.56 -12.68
CA ARG A 46 1.35 0.16 -13.93
C ARG A 46 2.84 0.42 -14.18
N ILE A 47 3.56 0.89 -13.17
CA ILE A 47 4.99 1.18 -13.27
C ILE A 47 5.79 -0.12 -13.42
N SER A 48 5.42 -1.16 -12.67
CA SER A 48 6.09 -2.47 -12.72
C SER A 48 6.08 -3.08 -14.12
N GLN A 49 5.01 -2.87 -14.89
CA GLN A 49 4.90 -3.34 -16.29
C GLN A 49 5.88 -2.66 -17.25
N THR A 50 6.50 -1.54 -16.87
CA THR A 50 7.52 -0.88 -17.69
C THR A 50 8.91 -1.50 -17.55
N VAL A 51 9.11 -2.37 -16.55
CA VAL A 51 10.39 -3.01 -16.27
C VAL A 51 10.50 -4.32 -17.04
N SER A 52 11.53 -4.41 -17.88
CA SER A 52 11.78 -5.62 -18.68
C SER A 52 12.01 -6.84 -17.80
N GLY A 53 11.35 -7.95 -18.13
CA GLY A 53 11.44 -9.21 -17.39
C GLY A 53 10.37 -9.40 -16.31
N VAL A 54 9.60 -8.35 -15.98
CA VAL A 54 8.39 -8.47 -15.15
C VAL A 54 7.24 -8.97 -16.01
N ILE A 55 6.65 -10.11 -15.64
CA ILE A 55 5.47 -10.66 -16.33
C ILE A 55 4.20 -10.08 -15.72
N CYS A 56 4.06 -10.15 -14.39
CA CYS A 56 2.97 -9.54 -13.65
C CYS A 56 3.30 -9.40 -12.15
N ILE A 57 2.45 -8.67 -11.44
CA ILE A 57 2.47 -8.57 -9.97
C ILE A 57 1.36 -9.46 -9.43
N GLU A 58 1.72 -10.53 -8.72
CA GLU A 58 0.76 -11.46 -8.10
C GLU A 58 0.14 -10.82 -6.85
N LYS A 59 0.99 -10.30 -5.95
CA LYS A 59 0.60 -9.73 -4.67
C LYS A 59 1.30 -8.38 -4.48
N CYS A 60 0.58 -7.43 -3.91
CA CYS A 60 1.08 -6.11 -3.55
C CYS A 60 0.49 -5.70 -2.22
N PHE A 61 1.26 -5.88 -1.15
CA PHE A 61 0.86 -5.45 0.19
C PHE A 61 1.46 -4.08 0.47
N ILE A 62 0.60 -3.14 0.86
CA ILE A 62 0.99 -1.76 1.11
C ILE A 62 0.61 -1.44 2.56
N ARG A 63 1.59 -1.02 3.33
CA ARG A 63 1.38 -0.48 4.68
C ARG A 63 1.98 0.92 4.78
N LYS A 64 1.33 1.80 5.51
CA LYS A 64 1.83 3.16 5.74
C LYS A 64 2.59 3.22 7.06
N ALA A 65 3.77 3.82 7.06
CA ALA A 65 4.54 4.10 8.26
C ALA A 65 4.94 5.58 8.27
N GLY A 66 4.26 6.37 9.09
CA GLY A 66 4.41 7.82 9.12
C GLY A 66 4.04 8.44 7.77
N MET A 67 5.01 9.08 7.11
CA MET A 67 4.83 9.75 5.82
C MET A 67 5.26 8.90 4.60
N LYS A 68 5.59 7.63 4.82
CA LYS A 68 6.09 6.74 3.78
C LYS A 68 5.25 5.47 3.68
N TYR A 69 5.25 4.85 2.50
CA TYR A 69 4.64 3.55 2.28
C TYR A 69 5.71 2.46 2.21
N HIS A 70 5.48 1.37 2.93
CA HIS A 70 6.27 0.15 2.80
C HIS A 70 5.48 -0.83 1.94
N VAL A 71 6.14 -1.39 0.94
CA VAL A 71 5.53 -2.28 -0.04
C VAL A 71 6.22 -3.63 -0.03
N ASP A 72 5.42 -4.70 -0.07
CA ASP A 72 5.88 -6.06 -0.33
C ASP A 72 5.23 -6.56 -1.63
N LEU A 73 6.07 -6.92 -2.60
CA LEU A 73 5.65 -7.32 -3.94
C LEU A 73 6.04 -8.78 -4.19
N HIS A 74 5.10 -9.54 -4.75
CA HIS A 74 5.39 -10.81 -5.41
C HIS A 74 5.33 -10.58 -6.91
N VAL A 75 6.47 -10.75 -7.58
CA VAL A 75 6.69 -10.39 -8.97
C VAL A 75 6.96 -11.65 -9.76
N MET A 76 6.11 -11.95 -10.73
CA MET A 76 6.33 -13.09 -11.62
C MET A 76 7.35 -12.75 -12.70
N VAL A 77 8.32 -13.63 -12.88
CA VAL A 77 9.31 -13.60 -13.96
C VAL A 77 9.40 -14.96 -14.65
N ASP A 78 10.10 -15.04 -15.78
CA ASP A 78 10.36 -16.31 -16.47
C ASP A 78 11.17 -17.25 -15.56
N GLY A 79 10.59 -18.38 -15.18
CA GLY A 79 11.23 -19.33 -14.26
C GLY A 79 12.43 -20.08 -14.84
N ASN A 80 12.72 -19.94 -16.15
CA ASN A 80 13.96 -20.44 -16.73
C ASN A 80 15.15 -19.51 -16.45
N LYS A 81 14.91 -18.30 -15.95
CA LYS A 81 15.97 -17.36 -15.57
C LYS A 81 16.74 -17.86 -14.37
N SER A 82 18.03 -17.55 -14.36
CA SER A 82 18.86 -17.77 -13.17
C SER A 82 18.39 -16.90 -12.00
N VAL A 83 18.67 -17.34 -10.77
CA VAL A 83 18.41 -16.56 -9.55
C VAL A 83 19.04 -15.16 -9.63
N LYS A 84 20.22 -15.06 -10.27
CA LYS A 84 20.90 -13.78 -10.48
C LYS A 84 20.10 -12.84 -11.37
N GLU A 85 19.59 -13.33 -12.51
CA GLU A 85 18.75 -12.52 -13.39
C GLU A 85 17.45 -12.08 -12.71
N GLY A 86 16.83 -12.96 -11.91
CA GLY A 86 15.67 -12.59 -11.08
C GLY A 86 16.01 -11.49 -10.08
N HIS A 87 17.16 -11.60 -9.39
CA HIS A 87 17.66 -10.56 -8.48
C HIS A 87 17.92 -9.23 -9.18
N ASP A 88 18.50 -9.26 -10.39
CA ASP A 88 18.77 -8.07 -11.19
C ASP A 88 17.44 -7.38 -11.61
N ILE A 89 16.42 -8.16 -12.03
CA ILE A 89 15.07 -7.64 -12.31
C ILE A 89 14.47 -7.00 -11.07
N ALA A 90 14.55 -7.66 -9.91
CA ALA A 90 14.05 -7.11 -8.65
C ALA A 90 14.74 -5.79 -8.29
N HIS A 91 16.05 -5.69 -8.50
CA HIS A 91 16.80 -4.46 -8.28
C HIS A 91 16.34 -3.31 -9.18
N VAL A 92 16.25 -3.55 -10.48
CA VAL A 92 15.78 -2.55 -11.45
C VAL A 92 14.35 -2.11 -11.13
N LEU A 93 13.48 -3.04 -10.77
CA LEU A 93 12.11 -2.75 -10.39
C LEU A 93 12.03 -1.89 -9.13
N LYS A 94 12.79 -2.26 -8.09
CA LYS A 94 12.86 -1.49 -6.84
C LYS A 94 13.32 -0.05 -7.10
N ASP A 95 14.35 0.12 -7.92
CA ASP A 95 14.91 1.45 -8.21
C ASP A 95 13.92 2.27 -9.03
N THR A 96 13.30 1.69 -10.07
CA THR A 96 12.25 2.32 -10.89
C THR A 96 11.07 2.80 -10.04
N LEU A 97 10.59 1.96 -9.11
CA LEU A 97 9.49 2.32 -8.23
C LEU A 97 9.86 3.48 -7.30
N ARG A 98 11.08 3.49 -6.75
CA ARG A 98 11.52 4.57 -5.84
C ARG A 98 11.79 5.89 -6.56
N GLU A 99 12.18 5.83 -7.83
CA GLU A 99 12.36 7.02 -8.67
C GLU A 99 11.02 7.66 -9.05
N GLN A 100 10.02 6.86 -9.40
CA GLN A 100 8.71 7.38 -9.82
C GLN A 100 7.78 7.69 -8.66
N LEU A 101 7.89 6.97 -7.54
CA LEU A 101 7.04 7.12 -6.36
C LEU A 101 7.89 7.47 -5.14
N MET A 102 8.23 8.75 -5.00
CA MET A 102 9.09 9.26 -3.91
C MET A 102 8.53 9.00 -2.50
N GLU A 103 7.23 8.76 -2.36
CA GLU A 103 6.57 8.42 -1.10
C GLU A 103 6.81 6.97 -0.65
N LEU A 104 7.40 6.12 -1.49
CA LEU A 104 7.82 4.77 -1.10
C LEU A 104 9.05 4.84 -0.19
N GLY A 105 8.93 4.18 0.97
CA GLY A 105 10.01 3.97 1.93
C GLY A 105 10.79 2.70 1.61
N HIS A 106 10.37 1.59 2.21
CA HIS A 106 10.93 0.26 1.97
C HIS A 106 10.13 -0.47 0.90
N VAL A 107 10.82 -1.12 -0.03
CA VAL A 107 10.21 -1.98 -1.05
C VAL A 107 10.89 -3.33 -0.98
N LEU A 108 10.14 -4.35 -0.58
CA LEU A 108 10.55 -5.75 -0.59
C LEU A 108 9.98 -6.41 -1.84
N ILE A 109 10.80 -7.21 -2.53
CA ILE A 109 10.40 -7.87 -3.77
C ILE A 109 10.77 -9.34 -3.67
N HIS A 110 9.76 -10.19 -3.74
CA HIS A 110 9.84 -11.62 -3.91
C HIS A 110 9.69 -11.95 -5.40
N ILE A 111 10.64 -12.69 -5.94
CA ILE A 111 10.60 -13.14 -7.33
C ILE A 111 9.94 -14.52 -7.36
N GLU A 112 8.86 -14.63 -8.13
CA GLU A 112 8.10 -15.85 -8.34
C GLU A 112 8.29 -16.33 -9.78
N PRO A 113 8.46 -17.64 -10.03
CA PRO A 113 8.48 -18.18 -11.37
C PRO A 113 7.07 -18.25 -11.97
N ASN A 114 6.94 -17.99 -13.26
CA ASN A 114 5.67 -18.06 -14.00
C ASN A 114 5.07 -19.47 -14.20
N PHE A 115 5.70 -20.53 -13.67
CA PHE A 115 5.35 -21.90 -14.03
C PHE A 115 4.15 -22.48 -13.30
N GLU A 116 3.64 -21.87 -12.22
CA GLU A 116 2.46 -22.44 -11.56
C GLU A 116 1.76 -21.45 -10.63
N SER A 117 0.57 -21.02 -11.04
CA SER A 117 -0.49 -20.63 -10.12
C SER A 117 -0.94 -21.86 -9.33
N ILE A 118 -0.21 -22.23 -8.28
CA ILE A 118 -0.82 -23.06 -7.23
C ILE A 118 -1.64 -22.11 -6.39
N GLU A 119 -2.96 -22.16 -6.59
CA GLU A 119 -3.97 -21.64 -5.68
C GLU A 119 -3.52 -21.87 -4.22
N ARG A 120 -3.25 -20.79 -3.50
CA ARG A 120 -3.21 -20.76 -2.04
C ARG A 120 -3.90 -19.50 -1.55
#